data_AF-A0A7X1E3R5-F1
#
_entry.id   AF-A0A7X1E3R5-F1
#
_cell.length_a   1.000
_cell.length_b   1.000
_cell.length_c   1.000
_cell.angle_alpha   90.00
_cell.angle_beta   90.00
_cell.angle_gamma   90.00
#
_symmetry.space_group_name_H-M   'P 1'
#
loop_
_entity.id
_entity.type
_entity.pdbx_description
1 polymer ?
#
loop_
_entity_poly.entity_id
_entity_poly.type
_entity_poly.pdbx_seq_one_letter_code
_entity_poly.pdbx_strand_id
1 'polypeptide(L)'
;MMTLSPLRNVPRVFLLLICLPLIASAGSLREADEDDWARLYRIATTPNSAYRVAYIGESRGRIYVEYYSAIHSSSLFADEGKTIVYWLPKEEADPEQLQEMIEQKNAQTVKRQDSTSTNREPSE
;
A
#
# COMPACT_ATOMS: atom_id res chain seq x y z
N MET A 1 -24.93 0.13 64.51
CA MET A 1 -24.96 0.57 63.10
C MET A 1 -24.06 1.79 62.97
N MET A 2 -22.82 1.59 62.53
CA MET A 2 -21.85 2.66 62.28
C MET A 2 -21.13 2.33 60.98
N THR A 3 -21.17 3.28 60.06
CA THR A 3 -20.77 3.15 58.66
C THR A 3 -19.25 3.23 58.49
N LEU A 4 -18.78 2.40 57.57
CA LEU A 4 -17.41 2.15 57.17
C LEU A 4 -16.67 3.40 56.66
N SER A 5 -15.38 3.47 56.99
CA SER A 5 -14.38 4.43 56.52
C SER A 5 -14.16 4.39 55.00
N PRO A 6 -13.73 5.49 54.34
CA PRO A 6 -13.41 5.49 52.91
C PRO A 6 -12.01 4.89 52.64
N LEU A 7 -11.97 3.83 51.82
CA LEU A 7 -10.74 3.29 51.23
C LEU A 7 -10.15 4.27 50.21
N ARG A 8 -9.11 4.97 50.64
CA ARG A 8 -7.74 4.95 50.08
C ARG A 8 -7.60 4.52 48.60
N ASN A 9 -7.32 5.53 47.75
CA ASN A 9 -6.36 5.52 46.64
C ASN A 9 -6.24 4.28 45.74
N VAL A 10 -6.87 4.34 44.56
CA VAL A 10 -6.35 3.69 43.35
C VAL A 10 -6.53 4.65 42.17
N PRO A 11 -5.47 5.21 41.57
CA PRO A 11 -5.62 6.09 40.42
C PRO A 11 -6.03 5.27 39.19
N ARG A 12 -7.26 5.50 38.71
CA ARG A 12 -7.84 4.98 37.45
C ARG A 12 -7.25 5.65 36.20
N VAL A 13 -5.95 5.91 36.18
CA VAL A 13 -5.30 6.64 35.09
C VAL A 13 -3.99 5.96 34.70
N PHE A 14 -4.03 4.67 34.35
CA PHE A 14 -2.87 4.04 33.71
C PHE A 14 -3.26 2.73 33.00
N LEU A 15 -4.13 2.82 31.98
CA LEU A 15 -4.28 1.72 31.02
C LEU A 15 -4.76 2.22 29.65
N LEU A 16 -4.05 3.21 29.11
CA LEU A 16 -4.28 3.73 27.76
C LEU A 16 -2.92 4.00 27.11
N LEU A 17 -2.14 2.92 26.95
CA LEU A 17 -0.81 2.95 26.33
C LEU A 17 -0.50 1.61 25.66
N ILE A 18 -1.45 1.13 24.86
CA ILE A 18 -1.10 0.32 23.69
C ILE A 18 -1.15 1.29 22.52
N CYS A 19 -0.16 2.18 22.48
CA CYS A 19 0.30 2.74 21.22
C CYS A 19 0.75 1.55 20.38
N LEU A 20 -0.04 1.13 19.40
CA LEU A 20 0.53 0.48 18.23
C LEU A 20 1.37 1.56 17.54
N PRO A 21 2.71 1.49 17.50
CA PRO A 21 3.40 2.08 16.39
C PRO A 21 2.96 1.23 15.19
N LEU A 22 1.97 1.70 14.44
CA LEU A 22 1.80 1.25 13.08
C LEU A 22 3.09 1.69 12.40
N ILE A 23 4.01 0.74 12.24
CA ILE A 23 5.33 0.92 11.67
C ILE A 23 5.09 1.56 10.31
N ALA A 24 5.32 2.86 10.20
CA ALA A 24 5.47 3.52 8.93
C ALA A 24 6.73 2.90 8.31
N SER A 25 6.56 1.82 7.55
CA SER A 25 7.55 1.41 6.57
C SER A 25 7.67 2.60 5.64
N ALA A 26 8.69 3.43 5.89
CA ALA A 26 8.96 4.62 5.11
C ALA A 26 9.39 4.15 3.73
N GLY A 27 8.41 3.90 2.86
CA GLY A 27 8.63 3.71 1.43
C GLY A 27 9.48 4.88 0.94
N SER A 28 10.56 4.58 0.22
CA SER A 28 11.46 5.62 -0.29
C SER A 28 10.67 6.53 -1.23
N LEU A 29 10.57 7.81 -0.92
CA LEU A 29 9.98 8.80 -1.83
C LEU A 29 11.05 9.23 -2.85
N ARG A 30 10.75 9.13 -4.14
CA ARG A 30 11.68 9.43 -5.24
C ARG A 30 10.99 10.25 -6.33
N GLU A 31 11.66 11.26 -6.85
CA GLU A 31 11.21 11.96 -8.06
C GLU A 31 11.44 11.05 -9.27
N ALA A 32 10.45 10.89 -10.13
CA ALA A 32 10.57 10.12 -11.36
C ALA A 32 11.18 10.99 -12.45
N ASP A 33 12.25 10.50 -13.07
CA ASP A 33 12.71 10.99 -14.36
C ASP A 33 11.93 10.33 -15.52
N GLU A 34 12.23 10.73 -16.75
CA GLU A 34 11.58 10.20 -17.96
C GLU A 34 11.74 8.68 -18.10
N ASP A 35 12.92 8.15 -17.74
CA ASP A 35 13.22 6.71 -17.78
C ASP A 35 12.44 5.94 -16.70
N ASP A 36 12.35 6.49 -15.49
CA ASP A 36 11.56 5.95 -14.39
C ASP A 36 10.06 5.93 -14.78
N TRP A 37 9.54 7.00 -15.37
CA TRP A 37 8.14 7.06 -15.81
C TRP A 37 7.84 6.00 -16.88
N ALA A 38 8.66 5.90 -17.92
CA ALA A 38 8.51 4.88 -18.96
C ALA A 38 8.56 3.45 -18.38
N ARG A 39 9.43 3.22 -17.39
CA ARG A 39 9.52 1.93 -16.69
C ARG A 39 8.26 1.64 -15.87
N LEU A 40 7.77 2.61 -15.11
CA LEU A 40 6.56 2.48 -14.28
C LEU A 40 5.34 2.18 -15.14
N TYR A 41 5.18 2.91 -16.24
CA TYR A 41 4.12 2.69 -17.22
C TYR A 41 4.17 1.27 -17.79
N ARG A 42 5.33 0.83 -18.29
CA ARG A 42 5.51 -0.53 -18.84
C ARG A 42 5.14 -1.62 -17.84
N ILE A 43 5.50 -1.45 -16.56
CA ILE A 43 5.19 -2.43 -15.50
C ILE A 43 3.70 -2.39 -15.14
N ALA A 44 3.06 -1.22 -15.16
CA ALA A 44 1.64 -1.09 -14.89
C ALA A 44 0.78 -1.78 -15.96
N THR A 45 1.20 -1.72 -17.23
CA THR A 45 0.47 -2.30 -18.38
C THR A 45 0.84 -3.75 -18.67
N THR A 46 2.00 -4.21 -18.21
CA THR A 46 2.47 -5.59 -18.43
C THR A 46 2.34 -6.45 -17.16
N PRO A 47 1.59 -7.57 -17.18
CA PRO A 47 1.50 -8.48 -16.04
C PRO A 47 2.88 -9.00 -15.61
N ASN A 48 3.26 -8.81 -14.35
CA ASN A 48 4.49 -9.34 -13.78
C ASN A 48 4.28 -9.75 -12.33
N SER A 49 4.75 -10.93 -11.93
CA SER A 49 4.62 -11.43 -10.55
C SER A 49 5.66 -10.85 -9.59
N ALA A 50 6.79 -10.37 -10.11
CA ALA A 50 7.90 -9.83 -9.33
C ALA A 50 7.82 -8.32 -9.12
N TYR A 51 6.98 -7.61 -9.89
CA TYR A 51 6.85 -6.17 -9.82
C TYR A 51 5.39 -5.77 -9.84
N ARG A 52 5.07 -4.72 -9.10
CA ARG A 52 3.74 -4.12 -9.11
C ARG A 52 3.87 -2.61 -9.13
N VAL A 53 3.03 -1.97 -9.93
CA VAL A 53 2.89 -0.52 -9.96
C VAL A 53 1.43 -0.18 -9.69
N ALA A 54 1.19 0.81 -8.85
CA ALA A 54 -0.15 1.28 -8.52
C ALA A 54 -0.21 2.80 -8.41
N TYR A 55 -1.15 3.42 -9.11
CA TYR A 55 -1.47 4.83 -8.89
C TYR A 55 -2.05 5.04 -7.48
N ILE A 56 -1.45 5.97 -6.73
CA ILE A 56 -1.86 6.29 -5.36
C ILE A 56 -2.85 7.46 -5.37
N GLY A 57 -2.51 8.54 -6.07
CA GLY A 57 -3.30 9.76 -6.09
C GLY A 57 -2.56 10.98 -6.63
N GLU A 58 -3.23 12.12 -6.62
CA GLU A 58 -2.70 13.42 -7.01
C GLU A 58 -2.76 14.38 -5.81
N SER A 59 -1.69 15.15 -5.59
CA SER A 59 -1.67 16.22 -4.58
C SER A 59 -0.69 17.31 -4.95
N ARG A 60 -1.11 18.58 -4.83
CA ARG A 60 -0.28 19.78 -5.09
C ARG A 60 0.40 19.76 -6.48
N GLY A 61 -0.35 19.37 -7.51
CA GLY A 61 0.18 19.29 -8.89
C GLY A 61 1.16 18.13 -9.11
N ARG A 62 1.22 17.16 -8.21
CA ARG A 62 2.09 15.98 -8.33
C ARG A 62 1.27 14.71 -8.35
N ILE A 63 1.64 13.80 -9.22
CA ILE A 63 1.13 12.43 -9.31
C ILE A 63 2.02 11.54 -8.45
N TYR A 64 1.41 10.63 -7.71
CA TYR A 64 2.11 9.67 -6.86
C TYR A 64 1.82 8.25 -7.32
N VAL A 65 2.87 7.47 -7.52
CA VAL A 65 2.82 6.09 -7.99
C VAL A 65 3.63 5.20 -7.05
N GLU A 66 3.00 4.15 -6.55
CA GLU A 66 3.67 3.12 -5.76
C GLU A 66 4.31 2.11 -6.69
N TYR A 67 5.59 1.84 -6.49
CA TYR A 67 6.32 0.74 -7.11
C TYR A 67 6.75 -0.26 -6.03
N TYR A 68 6.37 -1.51 -6.23
CA TYR A 68 6.75 -2.63 -5.40
C TYR A 68 7.58 -3.62 -6.20
N SER A 69 8.67 -4.08 -5.61
CA SER A 69 9.52 -5.13 -6.17
C SER A 69 9.71 -6.26 -5.18
N ALA A 70 9.44 -7.48 -5.63
CA ALA A 70 9.67 -8.72 -4.91
C ALA A 70 11.05 -9.34 -5.23
N ILE A 71 12.00 -8.61 -5.84
CA ILE A 71 13.33 -9.17 -6.12
C ILE A 71 14.04 -9.52 -4.80
N HIS A 72 14.30 -10.81 -4.63
CA HIS A 72 15.24 -11.35 -3.66
C HIS A 72 16.66 -10.85 -3.96
N SER A 73 17.20 -9.96 -3.13
CA SER A 73 18.65 -9.82 -3.01
C SER A 73 19.18 -11.00 -2.17
N SER A 74 19.30 -12.18 -2.79
CA SER A 74 20.19 -13.30 -2.38
C SER A 74 20.28 -13.70 -0.89
N SER A 75 19.32 -13.33 -0.04
CA SER A 75 19.36 -13.56 1.40
C SER A 75 18.29 -14.58 1.77
N LEU A 76 18.72 -15.68 2.40
CA LEU A 76 17.89 -16.77 2.93
C LEU A 76 16.90 -16.33 4.03
N PHE A 77 16.77 -15.03 4.31
CA PHE A 77 16.04 -14.48 5.45
C PHE A 77 15.32 -13.13 5.23
N ALA A 78 14.98 -12.72 4.00
CA ALA A 78 14.30 -11.44 3.80
C ALA A 78 13.03 -11.55 2.94
N ASP A 79 11.88 -11.57 3.62
CA ASP A 79 10.52 -11.56 3.06
C ASP A 79 9.95 -10.13 2.91
N GLU A 80 10.79 -9.10 2.95
CA GLU A 80 10.33 -7.71 2.84
C GLU A 80 10.66 -7.16 1.45
N GLY A 81 9.68 -7.25 0.54
CA GLY A 81 9.76 -6.59 -0.77
C GLY A 81 9.98 -5.08 -0.62
N LYS A 82 10.66 -4.48 -1.59
CA LYS A 82 11.00 -3.05 -1.56
C LYS A 82 9.87 -2.22 -2.17
N THR A 83 9.35 -1.27 -1.39
CA THR A 83 8.39 -0.27 -1.86
C THR A 83 9.08 1.09 -2.06
N ILE A 84 8.86 1.69 -3.22
CA ILE A 84 9.31 3.04 -3.57
C ILE A 84 8.07 3.82 -4.04
N VAL A 85 7.85 5.02 -3.49
CA VAL A 85 6.83 5.94 -3.98
C VAL A 85 7.50 6.90 -4.93
N TYR A 86 7.10 6.86 -6.18
CA TYR A 86 7.51 7.81 -7.20
C TYR A 86 6.56 9.01 -7.21
N TRP A 87 7.11 10.19 -7.43
CA TRP A 87 6.32 11.38 -7.72
C TRP A 87 6.82 12.09 -8.97
N LEU A 88 5.91 12.67 -9.75
CA LEU A 88 6.21 13.53 -10.89
C LEU A 88 5.23 14.71 -10.97
N PRO A 89 5.64 15.87 -11.53
CA PRO A 89 4.71 16.94 -11.86
C PRO A 89 3.62 16.46 -12.81
N LYS A 90 2.38 16.88 -12.57
CA LYS A 90 1.24 16.47 -13.39
C LYS A 90 1.37 16.95 -14.84
N GLU A 91 2.01 18.09 -15.01
CA GLU A 91 2.24 18.74 -16.30
C GLU A 91 3.24 17.94 -17.17
N GLU A 92 4.08 17.12 -16.55
CA GLU A 92 5.06 16.27 -17.22
C GLU A 92 4.53 14.86 -17.51
N ALA A 93 3.40 14.49 -16.89
CA ALA A 93 2.76 13.21 -17.13
C ALA A 93 1.94 13.23 -18.42
N ASP A 94 2.17 12.25 -19.29
CA ASP A 94 1.29 11.99 -20.42
C ASP A 94 -0.11 11.59 -19.91
N PRO A 95 -1.16 12.37 -20.19
CA PRO A 95 -2.51 12.10 -19.66
C PRO A 95 -3.08 10.78 -20.15
N GLU A 96 -2.71 10.30 -21.34
CA GLU A 96 -3.18 9.02 -21.88
C GLU A 96 -2.57 7.85 -21.08
N GLN A 97 -1.25 7.91 -20.83
CA GLN A 97 -0.55 6.89 -20.05
C GLN A 97 -1.02 6.84 -18.59
N LEU A 98 -1.29 8.00 -17.99
CA LEU A 98 -1.82 8.08 -16.63
C LEU A 98 -3.20 7.42 -16.53
N GLN A 99 -4.08 7.71 -17.49
CA GLN A 99 -5.43 7.13 -17.52
C GLN A 99 -5.37 5.60 -17.65
N GLU A 100 -4.52 5.09 -18.54
CA GLU A 100 -4.34 3.64 -18.70
C GLU A 100 -3.82 2.97 -17.42
N MET A 101 -2.86 3.59 -16.72
CA MET A 101 -2.37 3.09 -15.42
C MET A 101 -3.48 3.02 -14.36
N ILE A 102 -4.39 3.98 -14.33
CA ILE A 102 -5.53 4.01 -13.41
C ILE A 102 -6.51 2.86 -13.73
N GLU A 103 -6.76 2.60 -15.01
CA GLU A 103 -7.65 1.53 -15.45
C GLU A 103 -7.11 0.14 -15.12
N GLN A 104 -5.80 -0.09 -15.29
CA GLN A 104 -5.17 -1.37 -14.94
C GLN A 104 -5.27 -1.68 -13.44
N LYS A 105 -5.17 -0.66 -12.56
CA LYS A 105 -5.42 -0.81 -11.12
C LYS A 105 -6.82 -1.34 -10.84
N ASN A 106 -7.82 -0.82 -11.54
CA ASN A 106 -9.22 -1.22 -11.36
C ASN A 106 -9.45 -2.65 -11.87
N ALA A 107 -8.90 -3.02 -13.03
CA ALA A 107 -9.00 -4.36 -13.60
C ALA A 107 -8.37 -5.45 -12.71
N GLN A 108 -7.22 -5.16 -12.08
CA GLN A 108 -6.58 -6.08 -11.12
C GLN A 108 -7.37 -6.22 -9.81
N THR A 109 -8.11 -5.18 -9.41
CA THR A 109 -8.96 -5.21 -8.21
C THR A 109 -10.21 -6.08 -8.44
N VAL A 110 -10.79 -6.05 -9.64
CA VAL A 110 -11.97 -6.85 -10.02
C VAL A 110 -11.63 -8.35 -10.10
N LYS A 111 -10.50 -8.74 -10.73
CA LYS A 111 -10.09 -10.16 -10.83
C LYS A 111 -9.84 -10.85 -9.48
N ARG A 112 -9.49 -10.08 -8.44
CA ARG A 112 -9.32 -10.60 -7.07
C ARG A 112 -10.65 -10.94 -6.38
N GLN A 113 -11.76 -10.33 -6.78
CA GLN A 113 -13.06 -10.61 -6.18
C GLN A 113 -13.70 -11.86 -6.79
N ASP A 114 -13.59 -12.09 -8.09
CA ASP A 114 -14.20 -13.24 -8.76
C ASP A 114 -13.58 -14.59 -8.36
N SER A 115 -12.29 -14.59 -8.01
CA SER A 115 -11.58 -15.81 -7.57
C SER A 115 -11.94 -16.27 -6.15
N THR A 116 -12.75 -15.51 -5.40
CA THR A 116 -13.22 -15.89 -4.05
C THR A 116 -14.66 -16.45 -4.06
N SER A 117 -15.34 -16.52 -5.22
CA SER A 117 -16.75 -16.93 -5.31
C SER A 117 -17.01 -18.36 -5.80
N THR A 118 -16.00 -19.14 -6.19
CA THR A 118 -16.20 -20.52 -6.68
C THR A 118 -15.74 -21.53 -5.64
N ASN A 119 -16.49 -21.69 -4.55
CA ASN A 119 -16.40 -22.90 -3.72
C ASN A 119 -17.64 -23.11 -2.84
N ARG A 120 -18.82 -23.25 -3.46
CA ARG A 120 -20.00 -23.87 -2.84
C ARG A 120 -20.86 -24.55 -3.91
N GLU A 121 -20.46 -25.74 -4.34
CA GLU A 121 -21.44 -26.77 -4.70
C GLU A 121 -21.66 -27.64 -3.46
N PRO A 122 -22.88 -27.68 -2.89
CA PRO A 122 -23.28 -28.79 -2.05
C PRO A 122 -23.66 -29.95 -2.97
N SER A 123 -22.93 -31.05 -2.84
CA SER A 123 -23.31 -32.34 -3.42
C SER A 123 -24.59 -32.83 -2.73
N GLU A 124 -25.65 -33.06 -3.50
CA GLU A 124 -26.75 -33.96 -3.14
C GLU A 124 -26.96 -34.97 -4.28
#